data_AF-A0A3R9UUL0-F1
#
_entry.id   AF-A0A3R9UUL0-F1
#
_cell.length_a   1.000
_cell.length_b   1.000
_cell.length_c   1.000
_cell.angle_alpha   90.00
_cell.angle_beta   90.00
_cell.angle_gamma   90.00
#
_symmetry.space_group_name_H-M   'P 1'
#
loop_
_entity.id
_entity.type
_entity.pdbx_description
1 polymer ?
#
loop_
_entity_poly.entity_id
_entity_poly.type
_entity_poly.pdbx_seq_one_letter_code
_entity_poly.pdbx_strand_id
1 'polypeptide(L)'
;RRLGPLVTERLPVAIRASEATEGRARLYRRADARERAATVLRAAARERLAPLVGVPRSACHDPAVLVPAVSARAAGPDRDAAALLFGLPPASDAALVALADHLDALEREVRSS
;
A
#
# COMPACT_ATOMS: atom_id res chain seq x y z
N ARG A 1 66.61 21.00 21.60
CA ARG A 1 65.18 21.40 21.47
C ARG A 1 64.41 20.18 21.03
N ARG A 2 63.38 19.78 21.78
CA ARG A 2 62.61 18.53 21.63
C ARG A 2 61.53 18.71 20.57
N LEU A 3 61.40 17.77 19.65
CA LEU A 3 60.27 17.66 18.72
C LEU A 3 59.05 17.15 19.52
N GLY A 4 57.93 17.88 19.43
CA GLY A 4 56.68 17.56 20.12
C GLY A 4 55.91 16.38 19.51
N PRO A 5 54.81 15.93 20.16
CA PRO A 5 54.11 14.69 19.83
C PRO A 5 53.34 14.77 18.51
N LEU A 6 53.29 13.65 17.77
CA LEU A 6 52.44 13.47 16.59
C LEU A 6 50.96 13.64 16.98
N VAL A 7 50.30 14.62 16.35
CA VAL A 7 48.85 14.75 16.34
C VAL A 7 48.27 13.55 15.60
N THR A 8 47.52 12.71 16.30
CA THR A 8 46.65 11.71 15.66
C THR A 8 45.41 12.42 15.14
N GLU A 9 45.46 12.89 13.89
CA GLU A 9 44.24 13.28 13.20
C GLU A 9 43.29 12.08 13.11
N ARG A 10 42.03 12.29 13.51
CA ARG A 10 40.97 11.31 13.31
C ARG A 10 40.80 11.09 11.81
N LEU A 11 41.09 9.86 11.37
CA LEU A 11 40.76 9.38 10.04
C LEU A 11 39.29 9.70 9.71
N PRO A 12 38.99 10.18 8.49
CA PRO A 12 37.61 10.27 8.04
C PRO A 12 37.02 8.86 8.07
N VAL A 13 35.87 8.70 8.71
CA VAL A 13 35.13 7.45 8.67
C VAL A 13 34.79 7.20 7.21
N ALA A 14 35.53 6.30 6.57
CA ALA A 14 35.20 5.80 5.24
C ALA A 14 33.97 4.91 5.39
N ILE A 15 32.78 5.52 5.45
CA ILE A 15 31.55 4.79 5.19
C ILE A 15 31.66 4.35 3.73
N ARG A 16 31.82 3.03 3.51
CA ARG A 16 31.88 2.49 2.16
C ARG A 16 30.60 2.89 1.43
N ALA A 17 30.76 3.60 0.32
CA ALA A 17 29.67 4.14 -0.49
C ALA A 17 28.65 3.08 -0.97
N SER A 18 28.98 1.79 -0.87
CA SER A 18 28.12 0.65 -1.20
C SER A 18 27.00 0.38 -0.18
N GLU A 19 27.16 0.77 1.08
CA GLU A 19 26.18 0.46 2.13
C GLU A 19 24.92 1.35 2.04
N ALA A 20 25.08 2.60 1.59
CA ALA A 20 23.98 3.53 1.37
C ALA A 20 23.16 3.19 0.09
N THR A 21 23.76 2.52 -0.90
CA THR A 21 23.06 2.14 -2.14
C THR A 21 22.25 0.85 -1.95
N GLU A 22 22.81 -0.14 -1.25
CA GLU A 22 22.16 -1.43 -1.05
C GLU A 22 20.98 -1.36 -0.07
N GLY A 23 21.12 -0.56 0.99
CA GLY A 23 20.02 -0.27 1.91
C GLY A 23 18.83 0.37 1.20
N ARG A 24 19.09 1.34 0.31
CA ARG A 24 18.05 2.04 -0.43
C ARG A 24 17.40 1.19 -1.51
N ALA A 25 18.19 0.34 -2.20
CA ALA A 25 17.65 -0.65 -3.13
C ALA A 25 16.68 -1.62 -2.43
N ARG A 26 17.03 -2.10 -1.23
CA ARG A 26 16.13 -2.95 -0.42
C ARG A 26 14.85 -2.21 -0.02
N LEU A 27 14.95 -0.94 0.39
CA LEU A 27 13.78 -0.14 0.75
C LEU A 27 12.84 0.10 -0.43
N TYR A 28 13.37 0.48 -1.60
CA TYR A 28 12.57 0.65 -2.81
C TYR A 28 11.93 -0.65 -3.26
N ARG A 29 12.64 -1.79 -3.20
CA ARG A 29 12.02 -3.09 -3.50
C ARG A 29 10.86 -3.43 -2.57
N ARG A 30 10.98 -3.13 -1.27
CA ARG A 30 9.89 -3.35 -0.30
C ARG A 30 8.72 -2.39 -0.53
N ALA A 31 8.98 -1.14 -0.89
CA ALA A 31 7.92 -0.18 -1.23
C ALA A 31 7.14 -0.62 -2.46
N ASP A 32 7.86 -0.94 -3.53
CA ASP A 32 7.27 -1.42 -4.79
C ASP A 32 6.49 -2.74 -4.60
N ALA A 33 6.99 -3.67 -3.79
CA ALA A 33 6.27 -4.90 -3.47
C ALA A 33 4.91 -4.63 -2.78
N ARG A 34 4.85 -3.68 -1.85
CA ARG A 34 3.60 -3.30 -1.16
C ARG A 34 2.61 -2.63 -2.10
N GLU A 35 3.07 -1.72 -2.94
CA GLU A 35 2.23 -1.04 -3.94
C GLU A 35 1.61 -2.04 -4.92
N ARG A 36 2.42 -2.96 -5.42
CA ARG A 36 1.96 -4.05 -6.30
C ARG A 36 0.95 -4.95 -5.57
N ALA A 37 1.24 -5.34 -4.34
CA ALA A 37 0.31 -6.16 -3.55
C ALA A 37 -1.04 -5.45 -3.33
N ALA A 38 -1.03 -4.17 -2.94
CA ALA A 38 -2.25 -3.39 -2.75
C ALA A 38 -3.07 -3.26 -4.04
N THR A 39 -2.40 -3.05 -5.17
CA THR A 39 -3.04 -2.99 -6.49
C THR A 39 -3.74 -4.30 -6.83
N VAL A 40 -3.07 -5.44 -6.62
CA VAL A 40 -3.63 -6.77 -6.88
C VAL A 40 -4.82 -7.05 -5.96
N LEU A 41 -4.69 -6.77 -4.66
CA LEU A 41 -5.79 -6.96 -3.69
C LEU A 41 -7.02 -6.14 -4.07
N ARG A 42 -6.84 -4.86 -4.40
CA ARG A 42 -7.93 -3.98 -4.84
C ARG A 42 -8.55 -4.42 -6.16
N ALA A 43 -7.76 -4.82 -7.15
CA ALA A 43 -8.28 -5.35 -8.41
C ALA A 43 -9.15 -6.58 -8.17
N ALA A 44 -8.63 -7.56 -7.40
CA ALA A 44 -9.36 -8.77 -7.09
C ALA A 44 -10.65 -8.51 -6.29
N ALA A 45 -10.61 -7.60 -5.32
CA ALA A 45 -11.80 -7.20 -4.56
C ALA A 45 -12.87 -6.56 -5.45
N ARG A 46 -12.47 -5.64 -6.35
CA ARG A 46 -13.39 -4.99 -7.30
C ARG A 46 -14.06 -6.01 -8.23
N GLU A 47 -13.31 -6.99 -8.71
CA GLU A 47 -13.86 -8.06 -9.56
C GLU A 47 -14.86 -8.96 -8.84
N ARG A 48 -14.65 -9.22 -7.53
CA ARG A 48 -15.58 -10.00 -6.71
C ARG A 48 -16.82 -9.20 -6.30
N LEU A 49 -16.67 -7.90 -6.04
CA LEU A 49 -17.77 -7.00 -5.68
C LEU A 49 -18.70 -6.71 -6.86
N ALA A 50 -18.15 -6.56 -8.08
CA ALA A 50 -18.92 -6.20 -9.28
C ALA A 50 -20.21 -7.02 -9.50
N PRO A 51 -20.19 -8.37 -9.51
CA PRO A 51 -21.41 -9.15 -9.65
C PRO A 51 -22.39 -9.02 -8.48
N LEU A 52 -21.92 -8.73 -7.26
CA LEU A 52 -22.77 -8.56 -6.07
C LEU A 52 -23.58 -7.26 -6.12
N VAL A 53 -23.05 -6.24 -6.80
CA VAL A 53 -23.67 -4.92 -6.92
C VAL A 53 -24.26 -4.65 -8.30
N GLY A 54 -24.27 -5.65 -9.20
CA GLY A 54 -24.86 -5.56 -10.54
C GLY A 54 -24.02 -4.78 -11.57
N VAL A 55 -22.73 -4.58 -11.30
CA VAL A 55 -21.80 -3.89 -12.20
C VAL A 55 -21.12 -4.88 -13.15
N PRO A 56 -21.06 -4.62 -14.47
CA PRO A 56 -20.31 -5.46 -15.41
C PRO A 56 -18.81 -5.50 -15.05
N ARG A 57 -18.17 -6.67 -15.21
CA ARG A 57 -16.72 -6.82 -14.92
C ARG A 57 -15.84 -5.86 -15.74
N SER A 58 -16.26 -5.50 -16.95
CA SER A 58 -15.56 -4.49 -17.78
C SER A 58 -15.55 -3.09 -17.16
N ALA A 59 -16.49 -2.78 -16.28
CA ALA A 59 -16.63 -1.49 -15.60
C ALA A 59 -16.20 -1.54 -14.12
N CYS A 60 -15.77 -2.69 -13.60
CA CYS A 60 -15.43 -2.82 -12.18
C CYS A 60 -14.19 -2.02 -11.76
N HIS A 61 -13.35 -1.61 -12.71
CA HIS A 61 -12.20 -0.77 -12.46
C HIS A 61 -12.48 0.73 -12.64
N ASP A 62 -13.72 1.10 -12.96
CA ASP A 62 -14.14 2.49 -13.01
C ASP A 62 -14.69 2.92 -11.63
N PRO A 63 -14.05 3.88 -10.95
CA PRO A 63 -14.53 4.36 -9.65
C PRO A 63 -15.91 5.02 -9.74
N ALA A 64 -16.24 5.69 -10.85
CA ALA A 64 -17.52 6.38 -11.01
C ALA A 64 -18.69 5.40 -11.13
N VAL A 65 -18.43 4.16 -11.56
CA VAL A 65 -19.44 3.12 -11.68
C VAL A 65 -19.50 2.26 -10.42
N LEU A 66 -18.35 1.79 -9.93
CA LEU A 66 -18.33 0.82 -8.85
C LEU A 66 -18.61 1.44 -7.48
N VAL A 67 -18.06 2.62 -7.17
CA VAL A 67 -18.19 3.21 -5.82
C VAL A 67 -19.65 3.48 -5.48
N PRO A 68 -20.47 4.14 -6.32
CA PRO A 68 -21.88 4.36 -5.99
C PRO A 68 -22.68 3.07 -5.81
N ALA A 69 -22.40 2.05 -6.63
CA ALA A 69 -23.07 0.75 -6.56
C ALA A 69 -22.74 0.00 -5.26
N VAL A 70 -21.48 0.06 -4.81
CA VAL A 70 -21.04 -0.50 -3.54
C VAL A 70 -21.62 0.29 -2.37
N SER A 71 -21.56 1.61 -2.39
CA SER A 71 -22.10 2.47 -1.32
C SER A 71 -23.62 2.35 -1.17
N ALA A 72 -24.36 2.05 -2.24
CA ALA A 72 -25.79 1.78 -2.17
C ALA A 72 -26.13 0.44 -1.46
N ARG A 73 -25.17 -0.49 -1.42
CA ARG A 73 -25.30 -1.83 -0.80
C ARG A 73 -24.67 -1.92 0.58
N ALA A 74 -23.57 -1.23 0.82
CA ALA A 74 -22.90 -1.17 2.12
C ALA A 74 -23.40 0.06 2.89
N ALA A 75 -24.39 -0.15 3.77
CA ALA A 75 -25.03 0.92 4.56
C ALA A 75 -24.19 1.37 5.78
N GLY A 76 -22.88 1.55 5.60
CA GLY A 76 -21.94 1.99 6.63
C GLY A 76 -21.44 3.42 6.39
N PRO A 77 -21.87 4.44 7.16
CA PRO A 77 -21.49 5.85 6.94
C PRO A 77 -20.00 6.15 7.18
N ASP A 78 -19.26 5.25 7.83
CA ASP A 78 -17.89 5.52 8.29
C ASP A 78 -16.78 4.99 7.37
N ARG A 79 -17.11 4.28 6.27
CA ARG A 79 -16.09 3.65 5.42
C ARG A 79 -16.09 4.26 4.02
N ASP A 80 -15.06 5.05 3.72
CA ASP A 80 -14.82 5.58 2.38
C ASP A 80 -14.43 4.45 1.40
N ALA A 81 -15.43 3.90 0.71
CA ALA A 81 -15.25 2.84 -0.28
C ALA A 81 -14.36 3.27 -1.45
N ALA A 82 -14.33 4.56 -1.80
CA ALA A 82 -13.45 5.08 -2.84
C ALA A 82 -11.99 4.99 -2.41
N ALA A 83 -11.66 5.47 -1.21
CA ALA A 83 -10.30 5.38 -0.67
C ALA A 83 -9.85 3.92 -0.49
N LEU A 84 -10.76 3.03 -0.09
CA LEU A 84 -10.43 1.62 0.11
C LEU A 84 -10.12 0.90 -1.22
N LEU A 85 -10.95 1.10 -2.25
CA LEU A 85 -10.86 0.40 -3.54
C LEU A 85 -9.91 1.06 -4.55
N PHE A 86 -9.69 2.37 -4.45
CA PHE A 86 -8.94 3.17 -5.43
C PHE A 86 -7.90 4.12 -4.81
N GLY A 87 -7.76 4.12 -3.48
CA GLY A 87 -6.88 5.07 -2.79
C GLY A 87 -5.39 4.77 -2.88
N LEU A 88 -4.63 5.54 -2.10
CA LEU A 88 -3.17 5.48 -2.07
C LEU A 88 -2.62 4.11 -1.64
N PRO A 89 -1.39 3.76 -2.06
CA PRO A 89 -0.75 2.54 -1.61
C PRO A 89 -0.43 2.59 -0.10
N PRO A 90 -0.42 1.44 0.58
CA PRO A 90 -0.16 1.38 2.02
C PRO A 90 1.28 1.77 2.35
N ALA A 91 1.44 2.65 3.35
CA ALA A 91 2.74 3.16 3.78
C ALA A 91 3.61 2.14 4.54
N SER A 92 3.03 1.00 4.95
CA SER A 92 3.70 -0.07 5.71
C SER A 92 3.07 -1.44 5.43
N ASP A 93 3.77 -2.51 5.81
CA ASP A 93 3.23 -3.87 5.72
C ASP A 93 2.00 -4.05 6.62
N ALA A 94 1.98 -3.42 7.81
CA ALA A 94 0.81 -3.42 8.69
C ALA A 94 -0.40 -2.73 8.04
N ALA A 95 -0.19 -1.62 7.33
CA ALA A 95 -1.25 -0.95 6.58
C ALA A 95 -1.73 -1.79 5.38
N LEU A 96 -0.85 -2.59 4.77
CA LEU A 96 -1.23 -3.53 3.71
C LEU A 96 -2.10 -4.67 4.26
N VAL A 97 -1.79 -5.21 5.44
CA VAL A 97 -2.63 -6.22 6.11
C VAL A 97 -3.99 -5.62 6.47
N ALA A 98 -4.01 -4.44 7.10
CA ALA A 98 -5.26 -3.75 7.42
C ALA A 98 -6.11 -3.44 6.17
N LEU A 99 -5.47 -3.10 5.04
CA LEU A 99 -6.15 -2.94 3.76
C LEU A 99 -6.85 -4.23 3.33
N ALA A 100 -6.18 -5.38 3.43
CA ALA A 100 -6.77 -6.67 3.10
C ALA A 100 -7.98 -6.99 3.99
N ASP A 101 -7.85 -6.79 5.31
CA ASP A 101 -8.93 -7.03 6.27
C ASP A 101 -10.15 -6.14 5.99
N HIS A 102 -9.93 -4.86 5.67
CA HIS A 102 -11.01 -3.93 5.32
C HIS A 102 -11.69 -4.30 4.00
N LEU A 103 -10.94 -4.76 2.99
CA LEU A 103 -11.51 -5.22 1.72
C LEU A 103 -12.39 -6.46 1.93
N ASP A 104 -11.92 -7.42 2.72
CA ASP A 104 -12.67 -8.62 3.04
C ASP A 104 -13.92 -8.30 3.89
N ALA A 105 -13.82 -7.36 4.82
CA ALA A 105 -14.96 -6.89 5.60
C ALA A 105 -16.03 -6.25 4.70
N LEU A 106 -15.62 -5.40 3.75
CA LEU A 106 -16.53 -4.80 2.77
C LEU A 106 -17.22 -5.86 1.90
N GLU A 107 -16.48 -6.87 1.43
CA GLU A 107 -17.06 -7.95 0.62
C GLU A 107 -18.11 -8.75 1.41
N ARG A 108 -17.84 -9.05 2.68
CA ARG A 108 -18.80 -9.74 3.55
C ARG A 108 -20.05 -8.91 3.79
N GLU A 109 -19.88 -7.62 4.05
CA GLU A 109 -20.99 -6.68 4.28
C GLU A 109 -21.93 -6.61 3.08
N VAL A 110 -21.38 -6.39 1.88
CA VAL A 110 -22.14 -6.34 0.62
C VAL A 110 -22.86 -7.67 0.34
N ARG A 111 -22.29 -8.80 0.76
CA ARG A 111 -22.92 -10.12 0.61
C ARG A 111 -24.05 -10.36 1.61
N SER A 112 -23.96 -9.76 2.79
CA SER A 112 -24.95 -9.92 3.86
C SER A 112 -26.10 -8.92 3.82
N SER A 113 -25.98 -7.84 3.03
CA SER A 113 -27.03 -6.84 2.81
C SER A 113 -27.95 -7.20 1.65
#